data_AF-A0A3C0N4V8-F1
#
_entry.id   AF-A0A3C0N4V8-F1
#
_cell.length_a   1.000
_cell.length_b   1.000
_cell.length_c   1.000
_cell.angle_alpha   90.00
_cell.angle_beta   90.00
_cell.angle_gamma   90.00
#
_symmetry.space_group_name_H-M   'P 1'
#
loop_
_entity.id
_entity.type
_entity.pdbx_description
1 polymer ?
#
loop_
_entity_poly.entity_id
_entity_poly.type
_entity_poly.pdbx_seq_one_letter_code
_entity_poly.pdbx_strand_id
1 'polypeptide(L)'
;MAIALLSFVTTACAPSQARTAEQRTFLNLSLDFIGEYQLPKMKYKDTPVGGLSALAYDRKRNKFYTLSDDRSQFAPARFYTLGLSLKRSDKGEIGLEKVDIEDVTFITDENGKTYAKGSLDPEGIALSPKDTVFISSEGIPSQGIAPFIREFDLKTGQHKQDLLIPDRYLPNNSTKEEQPPRGIQDNLGFESLTLEPGSLGAASGDPFRLFTATESALFQDRPHE
;
A
#
# COMPACT_ATOMS: atom_id res chain seq x y z
N MET A 1 10.78 45.78 -68.26
CA MET A 1 11.50 44.89 -67.33
C MET A 1 10.81 45.03 -65.99
N ALA A 2 9.92 44.09 -65.63
CA ALA A 2 9.16 44.13 -64.40
C ALA A 2 9.65 42.98 -63.50
N ILE A 3 10.19 43.32 -62.34
CA ILE A 3 10.69 42.36 -61.35
C ILE A 3 9.51 42.00 -60.45
N ALA A 4 8.99 40.78 -60.59
CA ALA A 4 8.00 40.24 -59.67
C ALA A 4 8.73 39.72 -58.42
N LEU A 5 8.49 40.37 -57.28
CA LEU A 5 9.00 39.94 -55.98
C LEU A 5 8.10 38.83 -55.44
N LEU A 6 8.62 37.60 -55.39
CA LEU A 6 7.92 36.45 -54.84
C LEU A 6 8.21 36.35 -53.34
N SER A 7 7.28 36.81 -52.51
CA SER A 7 7.38 36.73 -51.05
C SER A 7 6.96 35.34 -50.57
N PHE A 8 7.93 34.52 -50.17
CA PHE A 8 7.67 33.26 -49.45
C PHE A 8 7.28 33.57 -48.00
N VAL A 9 6.02 33.30 -47.63
CA VAL A 9 5.56 33.36 -46.24
C VAL A 9 5.99 32.08 -45.54
N THR A 10 7.06 32.13 -44.76
CA THR A 10 7.45 31.04 -43.87
C THR A 10 6.58 31.09 -42.62
N THR A 11 5.67 30.14 -42.45
CA THR A 11 4.98 29.92 -41.17
C THR A 11 5.97 29.34 -40.18
N ALA A 12 6.50 30.17 -39.28
CA ALA A 12 7.26 29.69 -38.14
C ALA A 12 6.33 28.91 -37.20
N CYS A 13 6.61 27.63 -36.95
CA CYS A 13 5.96 26.89 -35.87
C CYS A 13 6.16 27.64 -34.56
N ALA A 14 5.08 28.09 -33.92
CA ALA A 14 5.16 28.62 -32.58
C ALA A 14 5.75 27.53 -31.66
N PRO A 15 6.80 27.82 -30.87
CA PRO A 15 7.31 26.85 -29.91
C PRO A 15 6.19 26.48 -28.94
N SER A 16 6.05 25.18 -28.69
CA SER A 16 5.20 24.66 -27.61
C SER A 16 5.50 25.45 -26.33
N GLN A 17 4.46 26.01 -25.70
CA GLN A 17 4.62 26.73 -24.44
C GLN A 17 5.38 25.84 -23.45
N ALA A 18 6.59 26.26 -23.06
CA ALA A 18 7.39 25.55 -22.08
C ALA A 18 6.62 25.54 -20.75
N ARG A 19 6.02 24.39 -20.41
CA ARG A 19 5.47 24.14 -19.07
C ARG A 19 6.62 24.22 -18.08
N THR A 20 6.49 25.05 -17.05
CA THR A 20 7.52 25.18 -16.01
C THR A 20 7.70 23.85 -15.28
N ALA A 21 8.87 23.61 -14.68
CA ALA A 21 9.10 22.41 -13.87
C ALA A 21 8.02 22.28 -12.78
N GLU A 22 7.66 23.40 -12.13
CA GLU A 22 6.60 23.50 -11.13
C GLU A 22 5.24 22.98 -11.60
N GLN A 23 4.85 23.25 -12.85
CA GLN A 23 3.61 22.73 -13.47
C GLN A 23 3.67 21.23 -13.81
N ARG A 24 4.86 20.61 -13.78
CA ARG A 24 5.07 19.17 -14.04
C ARG A 24 5.23 18.37 -12.75
N THR A 25 5.72 18.99 -11.66
CA THR A 25 6.09 18.26 -10.44
C THR A 25 4.95 18.10 -9.44
N PHE A 26 3.99 19.03 -9.40
CA PHE A 26 2.90 18.98 -8.42
C PHE A 26 1.54 19.18 -9.10
N LEU A 27 0.69 18.15 -9.02
CA LEU A 27 -0.72 18.29 -9.34
C LEU A 27 -1.32 19.33 -8.37
N ASN A 28 -2.22 20.19 -8.85
CA ASN A 28 -3.01 21.06 -7.99
C ASN A 28 -4.06 20.20 -7.26
N LEU A 29 -3.59 19.47 -6.25
CA LEU A 29 -4.37 18.56 -5.42
C LEU A 29 -4.67 19.24 -4.09
N SER A 30 -5.93 19.31 -3.72
CA SER A 30 -6.37 19.65 -2.36
C SER A 30 -6.99 18.42 -1.71
N LEU A 31 -6.88 18.33 -0.39
CA LEU A 31 -7.55 17.32 0.41
C LEU A 31 -8.54 18.03 1.34
N ASP A 32 -9.80 17.67 1.24
CA ASP A 32 -10.84 18.15 2.13
C ASP A 32 -11.18 17.06 3.15
N PHE A 33 -11.15 17.41 4.43
CA PHE A 33 -11.58 16.49 5.48
C PHE A 33 -13.11 16.40 5.48
N ILE A 34 -13.64 15.22 5.14
CA ILE A 34 -15.08 14.98 5.04
C ILE A 34 -15.69 14.30 6.28
N GLY A 35 -14.87 13.85 7.23
CA GLY A 35 -15.35 13.28 8.49
C GLY A 35 -14.45 12.20 9.07
N GLU A 36 -14.82 11.78 10.28
CA GLU A 36 -14.19 10.71 11.06
C GLU A 36 -15.29 9.75 11.53
N TYR A 37 -14.97 8.47 11.58
CA TYR A 37 -15.85 7.46 12.17
C TYR A 37 -15.04 6.55 13.09
N GLN A 38 -15.40 6.54 14.37
CA GLN A 38 -14.77 5.65 15.34
C GLN A 38 -15.60 4.38 15.51
N LEU A 39 -15.04 3.24 15.10
CA LEU A 39 -15.65 1.93 15.34
C LEU A 39 -15.72 1.67 16.86
N PRO A 40 -16.85 1.15 17.39
CA PRO A 40 -16.92 0.74 18.78
C PRO A 40 -16.02 -0.46 19.03
N LYS A 41 -15.62 -0.68 20.29
CA LYS A 41 -14.95 -1.94 20.68
C LYS A 41 -15.89 -3.10 20.39
N MET A 42 -15.51 -3.97 19.46
CA MET A 42 -16.36 -5.04 18.97
C MET A 42 -15.58 -6.27 18.53
N LYS A 43 -16.32 -7.36 18.30
CA LYS A 43 -15.84 -8.53 17.58
C LYS A 43 -16.64 -8.72 16.30
N TYR A 44 -16.01 -9.29 15.29
CA TYR A 44 -16.66 -9.74 14.06
C TYR A 44 -16.22 -11.17 13.74
N LYS A 45 -17.17 -12.10 13.61
CA LYS A 45 -16.92 -13.55 13.45
C LYS A 45 -15.82 -14.06 14.41
N ASP A 46 -16.03 -13.79 15.71
CA ASP A 46 -15.14 -14.15 16.83
C ASP A 46 -13.74 -13.51 16.86
N THR A 47 -13.42 -12.65 15.89
CA THR A 47 -12.15 -11.90 15.86
C THR A 47 -12.34 -10.50 16.47
N PRO A 48 -11.40 -10.01 17.30
CA PRO A 48 -11.45 -8.62 17.76
C PRO A 48 -11.14 -7.66 16.62
N VAL A 49 -11.98 -6.65 16.42
CA VAL A 49 -11.75 -5.58 15.45
C VAL A 49 -10.87 -4.52 16.10
N GLY A 50 -9.68 -4.28 15.56
CA GLY A 50 -8.69 -3.35 16.10
C GLY A 50 -7.31 -3.58 15.47
N GLY A 51 -6.35 -2.72 15.83
CA GLY A 51 -5.01 -2.75 15.25
C GLY A 51 -5.05 -2.51 13.74
N LEU A 52 -5.78 -1.49 13.29
CA LEU A 52 -5.99 -1.27 11.86
C LEU A 52 -4.85 -0.41 11.31
N SER A 53 -3.94 -1.00 10.53
CA SER A 53 -2.71 -0.34 10.04
C SER A 53 -2.85 0.21 8.62
N ALA A 54 -3.65 -0.42 7.76
CA ALA A 54 -3.81 0.03 6.37
C ALA A 54 -5.23 -0.12 5.82
N LEU A 55 -5.48 0.57 4.70
CA LEU A 55 -6.77 0.63 4.00
C LEU A 55 -6.56 0.63 2.49
N ALA A 56 -7.28 -0.22 1.75
CA ALA A 56 -7.31 -0.23 0.29
C ALA A 56 -8.75 -0.14 -0.22
N TYR A 57 -8.99 0.65 -1.28
CA TYR A 57 -10.31 0.82 -1.88
C TYR A 57 -10.48 0.01 -3.18
N ASP A 58 -11.45 -0.90 -3.20
CA ASP A 58 -11.92 -1.55 -4.41
C ASP A 58 -13.06 -0.76 -5.03
N ARG A 59 -12.73 0.01 -6.06
CA ARG A 59 -13.70 0.81 -6.81
C ARG A 59 -14.73 -0.02 -7.57
N LYS A 60 -14.38 -1.23 -8.02
CA LYS A 60 -15.31 -2.07 -8.81
C LYS A 60 -16.42 -2.62 -7.91
N ARG A 61 -16.07 -3.03 -6.69
CA ARG A 61 -17.00 -3.60 -5.70
C ARG A 61 -17.58 -2.54 -4.76
N ASN A 62 -17.03 -1.33 -4.79
CA ASN A 62 -17.28 -0.26 -3.83
C ASN A 62 -17.11 -0.74 -2.37
N LYS A 63 -15.97 -1.39 -2.11
CA LYS A 63 -15.60 -1.94 -0.81
C LYS A 63 -14.24 -1.41 -0.39
N PHE A 64 -14.01 -1.34 0.91
CA PHE A 64 -12.68 -1.09 1.44
C PHE A 64 -12.18 -2.35 2.12
N TYR A 65 -10.86 -2.54 2.12
CA TYR A 65 -10.20 -3.63 2.82
C TYR A 65 -9.22 -3.02 3.82
N THR A 66 -9.33 -3.39 5.09
CA THR A 66 -8.44 -2.90 6.14
C THR A 66 -7.69 -4.04 6.80
N LEU A 67 -6.38 -3.87 6.98
CA LEU A 67 -5.49 -4.88 7.55
C LEU A 67 -5.44 -4.76 9.07
N SER A 68 -5.38 -5.88 9.77
CA SER A 68 -5.05 -5.89 11.20
C SER A 68 -3.55 -6.16 11.39
N ASP A 69 -2.85 -5.26 12.07
CA ASP A 69 -1.44 -5.34 12.52
C ASP A 69 -1.19 -6.37 13.64
N ASP A 70 -2.27 -7.01 14.12
CA ASP A 70 -2.16 -8.07 15.10
C ASP A 70 -1.21 -9.15 14.57
N ARG A 71 -0.10 -9.34 15.27
CA ARG A 71 0.94 -10.36 15.02
C ARG A 71 0.44 -11.79 15.26
N SER A 72 -0.80 -12.07 14.88
CA SER A 72 -1.61 -13.22 15.26
C SER A 72 -1.73 -13.44 16.78
N GLN A 73 -1.65 -12.38 17.59
CA GLN A 73 -1.69 -12.49 19.04
C GLN A 73 -3.09 -12.71 19.59
N PHE A 74 -4.09 -12.09 18.98
CA PHE A 74 -5.46 -12.12 19.49
C PHE A 74 -6.42 -12.92 18.61
N ALA A 75 -6.13 -13.01 17.31
CA ALA A 75 -6.78 -13.91 16.37
C ALA A 75 -5.83 -14.20 15.19
N PRO A 76 -6.11 -15.17 14.30
CA PRO A 76 -5.29 -15.37 13.11
C PRO A 76 -5.13 -14.06 12.31
N ALA A 77 -3.98 -13.88 11.66
CA ALA A 77 -3.72 -12.73 10.81
C ALA A 77 -4.80 -12.56 9.75
N ARG A 78 -5.26 -11.32 9.55
CA ARG A 78 -6.53 -11.05 8.86
C ARG A 78 -6.61 -9.64 8.30
N PHE A 79 -7.45 -9.50 7.28
CA PHE A 79 -8.00 -8.21 6.87
C PHE A 79 -9.53 -8.27 6.91
N TYR A 80 -10.16 -7.12 7.11
CA TYR A 80 -11.61 -6.97 7.11
C TYR A 80 -12.06 -6.33 5.80
N THR A 81 -13.23 -6.73 5.32
CA THR A 81 -13.96 -6.00 4.28
C THR A 81 -14.90 -5.01 4.95
N LEU A 82 -14.87 -3.76 4.50
CA LEU A 82 -15.66 -2.66 5.02
C LEU A 82 -16.63 -2.11 3.97
N GLY A 83 -17.82 -1.78 4.44
CA GLY A 83 -18.77 -0.90 3.74
C GLY A 83 -18.69 0.51 4.32
N LEU A 84 -18.50 1.52 3.46
CA LEU A 84 -18.53 2.93 3.85
C LEU A 84 -19.75 3.61 3.23
N SER A 85 -20.54 4.28 4.07
CA SER A 85 -21.68 5.07 3.64
C SER A 85 -21.35 6.56 3.75
N LEU A 86 -21.46 7.27 2.63
CA LEU A 86 -21.32 8.72 2.56
C LEU A 86 -22.70 9.35 2.43
N LYS A 87 -22.91 10.46 3.15
CA LYS A 87 -24.14 11.25 3.09
C LYS A 87 -23.84 12.61 2.49
N ARG A 88 -24.76 13.10 1.65
CA ARG A 88 -24.72 14.47 1.16
C ARG A 88 -25.71 15.34 1.93
N SER A 89 -25.28 16.48 2.44
CA SER A 89 -26.16 17.47 3.07
C SER A 89 -26.95 18.25 2.01
N ASP A 90 -28.01 18.94 2.42
CA ASP A 90 -28.79 19.82 1.53
C ASP A 90 -27.95 20.98 0.96
N LYS A 91 -26.85 21.33 1.62
CA LYS A 91 -25.86 22.33 1.16
C LYS A 91 -24.84 21.74 0.19
N GLY A 92 -24.92 20.44 -0.10
CA GLY A 92 -24.07 19.75 -1.05
C GLY A 92 -22.77 19.18 -0.48
N GLU A 93 -22.51 19.32 0.82
CA GLU A 93 -21.33 18.80 1.53
C GLU A 93 -21.41 17.27 1.65
N ILE A 94 -20.30 16.58 1.45
CA ILE A 94 -20.21 15.12 1.59
C ILE A 94 -19.63 14.83 2.97
N GLY A 95 -20.26 13.91 3.71
CA GLY A 95 -19.80 13.47 5.02
C GLY A 95 -19.77 11.94 5.14
N LEU A 96 -18.86 11.42 5.97
CA LEU A 96 -18.85 10.01 6.35
C LEU A 96 -19.98 9.74 7.36
N GLU A 97 -20.93 8.89 7.01
CA GLU A 97 -22.08 8.58 7.86
C GLU A 97 -21.84 7.31 8.69
N LYS A 98 -21.28 6.27 8.05
CA LYS A 98 -21.13 4.97 8.69
C LYS A 98 -19.99 4.15 8.08
N VAL A 99 -19.34 3.35 8.93
CA VAL A 99 -18.42 2.28 8.56
C VAL A 99 -18.97 0.97 9.13
N ASP A 100 -19.18 -0.03 8.28
CA ASP A 100 -19.62 -1.37 8.66
C ASP A 100 -18.51 -2.39 8.38
N ILE A 101 -18.27 -3.29 9.33
CA ILE A 101 -17.50 -4.52 9.06
C ILE A 101 -18.43 -5.51 8.37
N GLU A 102 -18.11 -5.88 7.13
CA GLU A 102 -18.94 -6.76 6.31
C GLU A 102 -18.39 -8.17 6.23
N ASP A 103 -17.07 -8.33 6.26
CA ASP A 103 -16.43 -9.64 6.26
C ASP A 103 -15.05 -9.61 6.94
N VAL A 104 -14.50 -10.80 7.21
CA VAL A 104 -13.11 -11.01 7.63
C VAL A 104 -12.51 -12.15 6.82
N THR A 105 -11.29 -11.92 6.33
CA THR A 105 -10.52 -12.90 5.57
C THR A 105 -9.21 -13.16 6.30
N PHE A 106 -8.96 -14.42 6.65
CA PHE A 106 -7.71 -14.84 7.26
C PHE A 106 -6.65 -15.08 6.21
N ILE A 107 -5.45 -14.53 6.39
CA ILE A 107 -4.32 -14.86 5.53
C ILE A 107 -3.64 -16.13 6.01
N THR A 108 -3.34 -17.01 5.06
CA THR A 108 -2.69 -18.31 5.33
C THR A 108 -1.36 -18.41 4.62
N ASP A 109 -0.50 -19.32 5.09
CA ASP A 109 0.73 -19.69 4.40
C ASP A 109 0.45 -20.51 3.14
N GLU A 110 1.49 -20.84 2.38
CA GLU A 110 1.47 -21.67 1.16
C GLU A 110 0.79 -23.05 1.34
N ASN A 111 0.70 -23.57 2.57
CA ASN A 111 0.04 -24.83 2.89
C ASN A 111 -1.42 -24.65 3.35
N GLY A 112 -1.93 -23.42 3.34
CA GLY A 112 -3.28 -23.08 3.80
C GLY A 112 -3.43 -23.04 5.32
N LYS A 113 -2.32 -22.98 6.06
CA LYS A 113 -2.33 -22.90 7.51
C LYS A 113 -2.27 -21.44 7.97
N THR A 114 -2.96 -21.12 9.05
CA THR A 114 -2.84 -19.82 9.70
C THR A 114 -1.44 -19.63 10.30
N TYR A 115 -0.95 -18.39 10.25
CA TYR A 115 0.31 -18.02 10.87
C TYR A 115 0.31 -18.26 12.39
N ALA A 116 1.48 -18.61 12.93
CA ALA A 116 1.65 -18.80 14.36
C ALA A 116 1.67 -17.45 15.10
N LYS A 117 1.38 -17.50 16.40
CA LYS A 117 1.48 -16.33 17.29
C LYS A 117 2.86 -15.69 17.20
N GLY A 118 2.92 -14.41 16.88
CA GLY A 118 4.15 -13.62 16.79
C GLY A 118 5.05 -13.98 15.62
N SER A 119 4.51 -14.56 14.55
CA SER A 119 5.33 -15.01 13.39
C SER A 119 5.33 -14.07 12.19
N LEU A 120 4.59 -12.97 12.27
CA LEU A 120 4.49 -11.93 11.25
C LEU A 120 4.04 -10.62 11.90
N ASP A 121 4.20 -9.54 11.14
CA ASP A 121 3.89 -8.18 11.59
C ASP A 121 3.35 -7.35 10.41
N PRO A 122 2.06 -7.48 10.09
CA PRO A 122 1.51 -7.04 8.82
C PRO A 122 1.06 -5.56 8.88
N GLU A 123 1.58 -4.73 7.97
CA GLU A 123 1.38 -3.27 8.06
C GLU A 123 0.66 -2.68 6.84
N GLY A 124 1.09 -3.02 5.62
CA GLY A 124 0.53 -2.46 4.39
C GLY A 124 -0.43 -3.41 3.68
N ILE A 125 -1.45 -2.86 3.02
CA ILE A 125 -2.38 -3.61 2.15
C ILE A 125 -2.60 -2.88 0.84
N ALA A 126 -2.51 -3.58 -0.29
CA ALA A 126 -2.74 -2.99 -1.61
C ALA A 126 -3.40 -3.98 -2.57
N LEU A 127 -4.50 -3.54 -3.21
CA LEU A 127 -5.28 -4.38 -4.12
C LEU A 127 -4.63 -4.47 -5.50
N SER A 128 -4.60 -5.68 -6.05
CA SER A 128 -4.20 -5.92 -7.42
C SER A 128 -5.39 -5.90 -8.38
N PRO A 129 -5.16 -5.67 -9.68
CA PRO A 129 -6.22 -5.77 -10.70
C PRO A 129 -6.68 -7.22 -10.95
N LYS A 130 -6.05 -8.23 -10.33
CA LYS A 130 -6.24 -9.67 -10.55
C LYS A 130 -7.07 -10.36 -9.45
N ASP A 131 -7.84 -9.60 -8.67
CA ASP A 131 -8.60 -10.11 -7.52
C ASP A 131 -7.71 -10.79 -6.47
N THR A 132 -6.53 -10.20 -6.26
CA THR A 132 -5.57 -10.55 -5.22
C THR A 132 -5.21 -9.29 -4.43
N VAL A 133 -4.56 -9.50 -3.30
CA VAL A 133 -4.08 -8.43 -2.43
C VAL A 133 -2.62 -8.65 -2.07
N PHE A 134 -1.82 -7.60 -2.15
CA PHE A 134 -0.48 -7.58 -1.59
C PHE A 134 -0.53 -7.09 -0.16
N ILE A 135 0.21 -7.76 0.73
CA ILE A 135 0.41 -7.34 2.11
C ILE A 135 1.92 -7.24 2.37
N SER A 136 2.34 -6.16 3.01
CA SER A 136 3.69 -6.01 3.53
C SER A 136 3.72 -6.39 5.01
N SER A 137 4.81 -7.01 5.42
CA SER A 137 5.14 -7.19 6.82
C SER A 137 6.53 -6.64 7.07
N GLU A 138 6.68 -5.92 8.17
CA GLU A 138 7.98 -5.44 8.61
C GLU A 138 8.89 -6.55 9.16
N GLY A 139 8.31 -7.73 9.42
CA GLY A 139 9.01 -8.81 10.11
C GLY A 139 9.16 -8.49 11.59
N ILE A 140 9.96 -9.29 12.29
CA ILE A 140 10.32 -9.03 13.69
C ILE A 140 11.82 -9.30 13.80
N PRO A 141 12.68 -8.35 13.36
CA PRO A 141 14.13 -8.54 13.34
C PRO A 141 14.73 -9.01 14.67
N SER A 142 14.26 -8.52 15.82
CA SER A 142 14.69 -9.00 17.15
C SER A 142 14.43 -10.48 17.41
N GLN A 143 13.51 -11.11 16.66
CA GLN A 143 13.19 -12.53 16.72
C GLN A 143 13.69 -13.30 15.48
N GLY A 144 14.46 -12.65 14.61
CA GLY A 144 14.95 -13.25 13.36
C GLY A 144 13.87 -13.50 12.31
N ILE A 145 12.71 -12.86 12.44
CA ILE A 145 11.62 -12.97 11.46
C ILE A 145 11.86 -11.91 10.38
N ALA A 146 12.06 -12.36 9.15
CA ALA A 146 12.33 -11.47 8.02
C ALA A 146 11.07 -10.69 7.59
N PRO A 147 11.24 -9.46 7.08
CA PRO A 147 10.17 -8.73 6.41
C PRO A 147 9.72 -9.47 5.14
N PHE A 148 8.50 -9.20 4.69
CA PHE A 148 8.01 -9.72 3.41
C PHE A 148 7.10 -8.75 2.69
N ILE A 149 6.92 -8.98 1.38
CA ILE A 149 5.78 -8.49 0.61
C ILE A 149 5.19 -9.70 -0.11
N ARG A 150 3.93 -10.03 0.17
CA ARG A 150 3.30 -11.27 -0.27
C ARG A 150 1.97 -11.00 -0.94
N GLU A 151 1.67 -11.77 -1.98
CA GLU A 151 0.36 -11.76 -2.63
C GLU A 151 -0.53 -12.87 -2.05
N PHE A 152 -1.78 -12.52 -1.79
CA PHE A 152 -2.82 -13.42 -1.30
C PHE A 152 -4.04 -13.36 -2.20
N ASP A 153 -4.78 -14.47 -2.26
CA ASP A 153 -6.13 -14.49 -2.81
C ASP A 153 -7.02 -13.51 -2.06
N LEU A 154 -7.72 -12.61 -2.77
CA LEU A 154 -8.57 -11.62 -2.10
C LEU A 154 -9.75 -12.28 -1.37
N LYS A 155 -10.25 -13.42 -1.88
CA LYS A 155 -11.42 -14.09 -1.34
C LYS A 155 -11.05 -15.09 -0.26
N THR A 156 -10.03 -15.91 -0.49
CA THR A 156 -9.67 -16.99 0.44
C THR A 156 -8.58 -16.62 1.41
N GLY A 157 -7.81 -15.55 1.16
CA GLY A 157 -6.62 -15.20 1.93
C GLY A 157 -5.46 -16.19 1.74
N GLN A 158 -5.59 -17.12 0.79
CA GLN A 158 -4.55 -18.10 0.48
C GLN A 158 -3.34 -17.40 -0.13
N HIS A 159 -2.17 -17.63 0.44
CA HIS A 159 -0.89 -17.20 -0.14
C HIS A 159 -0.75 -17.66 -1.60
N LYS A 160 -0.22 -16.76 -2.45
CA LYS A 160 0.01 -16.98 -3.88
C LYS A 160 1.48 -16.89 -4.26
N GLN A 161 2.16 -15.84 -3.81
CA GLN A 161 3.58 -15.61 -4.12
C GLN A 161 4.25 -14.68 -3.12
N ASP A 162 5.57 -14.83 -3.01
CA ASP A 162 6.47 -13.91 -2.31
C ASP A 162 7.15 -13.00 -3.34
N LEU A 163 7.21 -11.69 -3.06
CA LEU A 163 8.10 -10.80 -3.79
C LEU A 163 9.50 -10.85 -3.17
N LEU A 164 10.52 -10.83 -4.03
CA LEU A 164 11.91 -10.80 -3.58
C LEU A 164 12.19 -9.49 -2.83
N ILE A 165 12.61 -9.62 -1.58
CA ILE A 165 13.10 -8.50 -0.78
C ILE A 165 14.61 -8.37 -1.00
N PRO A 166 15.13 -7.20 -1.44
CA PRO A 166 16.56 -7.03 -1.62
C PRO A 166 17.31 -7.22 -0.31
N ASP A 167 18.47 -7.89 -0.34
CA ASP A 167 19.27 -8.24 0.84
C ASP A 167 19.56 -7.05 1.77
N ARG A 168 19.62 -5.82 1.25
CA ARG A 168 19.85 -4.61 2.08
C ARG A 168 18.77 -4.37 3.13
N TYR A 169 17.57 -4.90 2.93
CA TYR A 169 16.44 -4.80 3.87
C TYR A 169 16.36 -5.98 4.84
N LEU A 170 17.09 -7.07 4.57
CA LEU A 170 17.05 -8.27 5.40
C LEU A 170 18.02 -8.15 6.59
N PRO A 171 17.65 -8.67 7.78
CA PRO A 171 18.56 -8.78 8.89
C PRO A 171 19.75 -9.68 8.53
N ASN A 172 20.95 -9.34 9.00
CA ASN A 172 22.04 -10.30 8.99
C ASN A 172 21.81 -11.38 10.06
N ASN A 173 22.16 -12.63 9.76
CA ASN A 173 22.10 -13.73 10.72
C ASN A 173 23.11 -13.45 11.85
N SER A 174 22.68 -12.76 12.90
CA SER A 174 23.48 -12.31 14.04
C SER A 174 23.76 -13.41 15.06
N THR A 175 23.88 -14.68 14.62
CA THR A 175 24.38 -15.76 15.49
C THR A 175 25.90 -15.70 15.70
N LYS A 176 26.57 -14.69 15.13
CA LYS A 176 27.98 -14.38 15.38
C LYS A 176 28.04 -12.96 15.93
N GLU A 177 28.53 -12.83 17.16
CA GLU A 177 28.54 -11.61 18.00
C GLU A 177 29.32 -10.40 17.41
N GLU A 178 29.77 -10.45 16.16
CA GLU A 178 30.74 -9.49 15.60
C GLU A 178 30.27 -8.71 14.37
N GLN A 179 29.01 -8.85 13.92
CA GLN A 179 28.52 -8.02 12.81
C GLN A 179 27.60 -6.90 13.30
N PRO A 180 27.78 -5.65 12.81
CA PRO A 180 26.82 -4.59 13.08
C PRO A 180 25.45 -5.00 12.53
N PRO A 181 24.35 -4.62 13.18
CA PRO A 181 23.01 -4.94 12.69
C PRO A 181 22.81 -4.35 11.28
N ARG A 182 22.09 -5.08 10.43
CA ARG A 182 21.75 -4.70 9.06
C ARG A 182 20.25 -4.83 8.85
N GLY A 183 19.72 -4.08 7.89
CA GLY A 183 18.37 -4.26 7.38
C GLY A 183 17.34 -3.38 8.04
N ILE A 184 16.09 -3.81 7.93
CA ILE A 184 14.94 -3.21 8.61
C ILE A 184 15.11 -3.32 10.11
N GLN A 185 14.54 -2.34 10.81
CA GLN A 185 14.54 -2.23 12.26
C GLN A 185 13.18 -2.63 12.78
N ASP A 186 13.13 -3.16 13.99
CA ASP A 186 11.86 -3.47 14.67
C ASP A 186 10.96 -2.24 14.67
N ASN A 187 9.69 -2.42 14.27
CA ASN A 187 8.66 -1.39 14.30
C ASN A 187 8.99 -0.15 13.48
N LEU A 188 9.75 -0.32 12.39
CA LEU A 188 10.20 0.75 11.47
C LEU A 188 10.40 0.22 10.04
N GLY A 189 9.71 -0.87 9.68
CA GLY A 189 9.90 -1.59 8.43
C GLY A 189 8.94 -1.18 7.32
N PHE A 190 8.51 -2.15 6.50
CA PHE A 190 7.64 -1.92 5.35
C PHE A 190 6.19 -1.62 5.76
N GLU A 191 5.93 -0.37 6.12
CA GLU A 191 4.62 0.19 6.45
C GLU A 191 3.79 0.50 5.19
N SER A 192 4.42 1.23 4.26
CA SER A 192 3.73 1.77 3.10
C SER A 192 3.64 0.73 2.00
N LEU A 193 2.46 0.55 1.40
CA LEU A 193 2.26 -0.33 0.26
C LEU A 193 1.19 0.23 -0.68
N THR A 194 1.51 0.33 -1.97
CA THR A 194 0.55 0.71 -3.00
C THR A 194 0.90 0.12 -4.36
N LEU A 195 -0.07 0.06 -5.25
CA LEU A 195 0.12 -0.33 -6.64
C LEU A 195 -0.16 0.85 -7.56
N GLU A 196 0.52 0.85 -8.71
CA GLU A 196 0.14 1.69 -9.83
C GLU A 196 -1.34 1.44 -10.21
N PRO A 197 -2.13 2.49 -10.49
CA PRO A 197 -3.49 2.32 -10.96
C PRO A 197 -3.54 1.39 -12.16
N GLY A 198 -4.38 0.35 -12.10
CA GLY A 198 -4.45 -0.68 -13.15
C GLY A 198 -4.76 -0.14 -14.56
N SER A 199 -5.31 1.08 -14.68
CA SER A 199 -5.52 1.76 -15.97
C SER A 199 -4.23 2.17 -16.69
N LEU A 200 -3.11 2.35 -15.97
CA LEU A 200 -1.81 2.68 -16.56
C LEU A 200 -1.08 1.41 -17.03
N GLY A 201 -1.03 0.37 -16.20
CA GLY A 201 -0.42 -0.92 -16.58
C GLY A 201 -1.18 -1.67 -17.69
N ALA A 202 -2.51 -1.60 -17.70
CA ALA A 202 -3.31 -2.23 -18.75
C ALA A 202 -3.17 -1.55 -20.13
N ALA A 203 -2.79 -0.27 -20.17
CA ALA A 203 -2.58 0.46 -21.42
C ALA A 203 -1.19 0.20 -22.03
N SER A 204 -0.19 -0.17 -21.21
CA SER A 204 1.17 -0.44 -21.66
C SER A 204 1.47 -1.91 -21.95
N GLY A 205 0.64 -2.84 -21.46
CA GLY A 205 0.94 -4.28 -21.52
C GLY A 205 2.04 -4.70 -20.54
N ASP A 206 2.50 -3.79 -19.69
CA ASP A 206 3.50 -4.04 -18.66
C ASP A 206 2.86 -4.67 -17.42
N PRO A 207 3.65 -5.44 -16.62
CA PRO A 207 3.23 -5.76 -15.25
C PRO A 207 2.95 -4.48 -14.45
N PHE A 208 1.97 -4.53 -13.54
CA PHE A 208 1.73 -3.41 -12.62
C PHE A 208 2.95 -3.17 -11.74
N ARG A 209 3.20 -1.91 -11.40
CA ARG A 209 4.25 -1.55 -10.44
C ARG A 209 3.69 -1.57 -9.03
N LEU A 210 4.49 -2.08 -8.09
CA LEU A 210 4.23 -2.01 -6.66
C LEU A 210 5.27 -1.09 -6.03
N PHE A 211 4.82 -0.22 -5.15
CA PHE A 211 5.66 0.72 -4.41
C PHE A 211 5.52 0.44 -2.92
N THR A 212 6.65 0.42 -2.23
CA THR A 212 6.73 0.31 -0.78
C THR A 212 7.86 1.21 -0.28
N ALA A 213 7.82 1.55 1.01
CA ALA A 213 8.87 2.28 1.69
C ALA A 213 8.99 1.78 3.12
N THR A 214 10.17 1.93 3.69
CA THR A 214 10.37 1.73 5.12
C THR A 214 9.95 2.98 5.89
N GLU A 215 9.45 2.81 7.12
CA GLU A 215 9.11 3.94 7.99
C GLU A 215 10.34 4.79 8.34
N SER A 216 11.50 4.13 8.48
CA SER A 216 12.75 4.78 8.84
C SER A 216 13.94 4.28 8.02
N ALA A 217 15.10 4.87 8.30
CA ALA A 217 16.39 4.44 7.76
C ALA A 217 16.72 3.01 8.20
N LEU A 218 17.49 2.28 7.40
CA LEU A 218 17.97 0.94 7.77
C LEU A 218 19.06 1.04 8.85
N PHE A 219 19.34 -0.06 9.56
CA PHE A 219 20.39 -0.06 10.59
C PHE A 219 21.74 0.47 10.09
N GLN A 220 22.16 0.04 8.90
CA GLN A 220 23.43 0.46 8.29
C GLN A 220 23.43 1.90 7.76
N ASP A 221 22.27 2.56 7.69
CA ASP A 221 22.14 3.93 7.18
C ASP A 221 22.11 4.95 8.35
N ARG A 222 22.10 4.48 9.61
CA ARG A 222 22.13 5.35 10.80
C ARG A 222 23.52 5.97 11.02
N PRO A 223 23.60 7.20 11.56
CA PRO A 223 24.86 7.74 12.05
C PRO A 223 25.48 6.78 13.06
N HIS A 224 26.80 6.59 12.99
CA HIS A 224 27.53 5.89 14.04
C HIS A 224 27.54 6.79 15.29
N GLU A 225 26.97 6.30 16.40
CA GLU A 225 27.16 6.88 17.73
C GLU A 225 28.53 6.49 18.31
#